data_AF-A0A496DV42-F1
#
_entry.id   AF-A0A496DV42-F1
#
_cell.length_a   1.000
_cell.length_b   1.000
_cell.length_c   1.000
_cell.angle_alpha   90.00
_cell.angle_beta   90.00
_cell.angle_gamma   90.00
#
_symmetry.space_group_name_H-M   'P 1'
#
loop_
_entity.id
_entity.type
_entity.pdbx_description
1 polymer ?
#
loop_
_entity_poly.entity_id
_entity_poly.type
_entity_poly.pdbx_seq_one_letter_code
_entity_poly.pdbx_strand_id
1 'polypeptide(L)'
;MKNVKWLLAVLFIFSICIPSFAGHVPLHGHLKKKQRSVNLDVPIKADIDETSKVLSLEFLEYVGEVRVSVADANGNIVYEEIVDTQDVSSSIISLDECTSGSYGLYISDSENYAEGLFNL
;
A
#
# COMPACT_ATOMS: atom_id res chain seq x y z
N MET A 1 -4.25 16.08 -64.11
CA MET A 1 -4.62 15.28 -62.92
C MET A 1 -3.51 15.27 -61.85
N LYS A 2 -2.89 16.41 -61.52
CA LYS A 2 -1.79 16.48 -60.52
C LYS A 2 -2.29 16.80 -59.11
N ASN A 3 -3.39 17.54 -59.00
CA ASN A 3 -3.90 18.06 -57.72
C ASN A 3 -4.78 17.03 -56.97
N VAL A 4 -5.36 16.05 -57.68
CA VAL A 4 -6.14 14.94 -57.07
C VAL A 4 -5.24 13.98 -56.29
N LYS A 5 -3.99 13.77 -56.74
CA LYS A 5 -3.01 12.94 -56.03
C LYS A 5 -2.57 13.56 -54.70
N TRP A 6 -2.46 14.88 -54.64
CA TRP A 6 -2.14 15.61 -53.40
C TRP A 6 -3.32 15.64 -52.42
N LEU A 7 -4.56 15.79 -52.93
CA LEU A 7 -5.77 15.70 -52.11
C LEU A 7 -5.96 14.31 -51.47
N LEU A 8 -5.69 13.23 -52.21
CA LEU A 8 -5.72 11.86 -51.69
C LEU A 8 -4.63 11.62 -50.63
N ALA A 9 -3.44 12.21 -50.78
CA ALA A 9 -2.37 12.09 -49.80
C ALA A 9 -2.73 12.79 -48.47
N VAL A 10 -3.37 13.96 -48.51
CA VAL A 10 -3.82 14.67 -47.30
C VAL A 10 -4.95 13.92 -46.59
N LEU A 11 -5.86 13.29 -47.35
CA LEU A 11 -6.95 12.47 -46.79
C LEU A 11 -6.43 11.22 -46.05
N PHE A 12 -5.29 10.66 -46.50
CA PHE A 12 -4.67 9.49 -45.89
C PHE A 12 -4.02 9.79 -44.54
N ILE A 13 -3.49 11.01 -44.36
CA ILE A 13 -2.80 11.43 -43.13
C ILE A 13 -3.79 11.61 -41.96
N PHE A 14 -5.02 12.04 -42.23
CA PHE A 14 -6.08 12.13 -41.21
C PHE A 14 -6.62 10.77 -40.75
N SER A 15 -6.40 9.71 -41.54
CA SER A 15 -6.89 8.36 -41.23
C SER A 15 -6.01 7.58 -40.24
N ILE A 16 -4.82 8.09 -39.87
CA ILE A 16 -3.89 7.42 -38.95
C ILE A 16 -4.05 7.92 -37.51
N CYS A 17 -4.83 8.99 -37.30
CA CYS A 17 -5.18 9.43 -35.95
C CYS A 17 -6.40 8.67 -35.43
N ILE A 18 -6.25 7.37 -35.21
CA ILE A 18 -7.07 6.67 -34.22
C ILE A 18 -6.47 7.12 -32.88
N PRO A 19 -7.17 7.87 -32.02
CA PRO A 19 -6.81 7.85 -30.62
C PRO A 19 -7.04 6.41 -30.20
N SER A 20 -5.96 5.62 -30.14
CA SER A 20 -6.01 4.28 -29.56
C SER A 20 -6.50 4.50 -28.15
N PHE A 21 -7.80 4.35 -27.99
CA PHE A 21 -8.50 4.30 -26.74
C PHE A 21 -7.65 3.42 -25.84
N ALA A 22 -7.14 3.98 -24.75
CA ALA A 22 -6.43 3.23 -23.75
C ALA A 22 -7.43 2.21 -23.20
N GLY A 23 -7.48 1.04 -23.85
CA GLY A 23 -8.20 -0.10 -23.34
C GLY A 23 -7.51 -0.47 -22.05
N HIS A 24 -8.18 -0.20 -20.93
CA HIS A 24 -7.80 -0.78 -19.66
C HIS A 24 -7.62 -2.27 -19.89
N VAL A 25 -6.38 -2.75 -19.74
CA VAL A 25 -6.13 -4.18 -19.62
C VAL A 25 -6.68 -4.55 -18.24
N PRO A 26 -7.78 -5.32 -18.14
CA PRO A 26 -8.16 -5.86 -16.85
C PRO A 26 -7.06 -6.83 -16.45
N LEU A 27 -6.19 -6.39 -15.54
CA LEU A 27 -5.23 -7.25 -14.88
C LEU A 27 -6.01 -8.21 -13.98
N HIS A 28 -6.46 -9.32 -14.57
CA HIS A 28 -6.84 -10.49 -13.81
C HIS A 28 -5.56 -11.19 -13.35
N GLY A 29 -5.06 -10.72 -12.21
CA GLY A 29 -4.05 -11.41 -11.44
C GLY A 29 -4.69 -11.88 -10.14
N HIS A 30 -4.73 -13.19 -9.92
CA HIS A 30 -4.82 -13.70 -8.57
C HIS A 30 -3.44 -13.51 -7.93
N LEU A 31 -3.17 -12.29 -7.45
CA LEU A 31 -2.04 -12.04 -6.58
C LEU A 31 -2.32 -12.79 -5.27
N LYS A 32 -1.90 -14.06 -5.17
CA LYS A 32 -1.54 -14.62 -3.87
C LYS A 32 -0.27 -13.90 -3.42
N LYS A 33 -0.40 -12.63 -3.01
CA LYS A 33 0.40 -12.23 -1.88
C LYS A 33 -0.27 -12.89 -0.69
N LYS A 34 0.50 -13.70 0.02
CA LYS A 34 0.22 -14.07 1.41
C LYS A 34 0.42 -12.82 2.30
N GLN A 35 -0.02 -11.64 1.84
CA GLN A 35 -0.19 -10.48 2.70
C GLN A 35 -1.58 -10.66 3.27
N ARG A 36 -1.58 -11.09 4.53
CA ARG A 36 -2.74 -10.95 5.40
C ARG A 36 -2.83 -9.46 5.72
N SER A 37 -3.17 -8.63 4.73
CA SER A 37 -3.44 -7.22 4.98
C SER A 37 -4.61 -7.20 5.95
N VAL A 38 -4.41 -6.57 7.10
CA VAL A 38 -5.47 -6.38 8.08
C VAL A 38 -6.34 -5.26 7.51
N ASN A 39 -7.26 -5.61 6.63
CA ASN A 39 -8.23 -4.68 6.07
C ASN A 39 -9.35 -4.52 7.10
N LEU A 40 -9.21 -3.51 7.96
CA LEU A 40 -10.31 -2.93 8.73
C LEU A 40 -10.63 -1.58 8.10
N ASP A 41 -11.88 -1.12 8.21
CA ASP A 41 -12.40 0.21 7.81
C ASP A 41 -11.66 1.43 8.43
N VAL A 42 -10.47 1.20 8.98
CA VAL A 42 -9.57 2.16 9.59
C VAL A 42 -8.69 2.74 8.47
N PRO A 43 -8.44 4.06 8.41
CA PRO A 43 -7.64 4.70 7.36
C PRO A 43 -6.13 4.44 7.52
N ILE A 44 -5.76 3.21 7.89
CA ILE A 44 -4.40 2.74 8.13
C ILE A 44 -4.25 1.39 7.45
N LYS A 45 -3.26 1.24 6.58
CA LYS A 45 -2.86 -0.05 6.02
C LYS A 45 -1.56 -0.51 6.65
N ALA A 46 -1.49 -1.79 6.96
CA ALA A 46 -0.30 -2.42 7.49
C ALA A 46 0.09 -3.62 6.63
N ASP A 47 1.37 -3.68 6.27
CA ASP A 47 1.94 -4.71 5.40
C ASP A 47 3.26 -5.21 5.96
N ILE A 48 3.39 -6.53 6.11
CA ILE A 48 4.63 -7.19 6.55
C ILE A 48 5.30 -7.89 5.36
N ASP A 49 6.61 -7.69 5.22
CA ASP A 49 7.47 -8.58 4.43
C ASP A 49 8.13 -9.60 5.37
N GLU A 50 7.66 -10.85 5.35
CA GLU A 50 8.17 -11.94 6.18
C GLU A 50 9.66 -12.22 5.93
N THR A 51 10.20 -11.92 4.74
CA THR A 51 11.60 -12.24 4.39
C THR A 51 12.57 -11.21 4.96
N SER A 52 12.23 -9.93 4.82
CA SER A 52 13.03 -8.81 5.31
C SER A 52 12.65 -8.36 6.72
N LYS A 53 11.59 -8.95 7.30
CA LYS A 53 11.02 -8.58 8.60
C LYS A 53 10.72 -7.08 8.71
N VAL A 54 10.28 -6.48 7.62
CA VAL A 54 9.92 -5.06 7.56
C VAL A 54 8.41 -4.90 7.61
N LEU A 55 7.91 -4.26 8.66
CA LEU A 55 6.52 -3.85 8.80
C LEU A 55 6.36 -2.43 8.27
N SER A 56 5.54 -2.25 7.24
CA SER A 56 5.20 -0.97 6.64
C SER A 56 3.81 -0.54 7.07
N LEU A 57 3.68 0.69 7.57
CA LEU A 57 2.41 1.33 7.89
C LEU A 57 2.17 2.47 6.89
N GLU A 58 0.98 2.55 6.33
CA GLU A 58 0.53 3.64 5.44
C GLU A 58 -0.71 4.28 6.06
N PHE A 59 -0.63 5.58 6.34
CA PHE A 59 -1.72 6.39 6.87
C PHE A 59 -2.44 7.07 5.69
N LEU A 60 -3.70 6.71 5.46
CA LEU A 60 -4.48 7.18 4.32
C LEU A 60 -5.12 8.55 4.58
N GLU A 61 -5.35 8.87 5.85
CA GLU A 61 -5.93 10.11 6.33
C GLU A 61 -5.21 10.55 7.61
N TYR A 62 -5.35 11.83 7.97
CA TYR A 62 -4.86 12.33 9.25
C TYR A 62 -5.70 11.77 10.39
N VAL A 63 -5.07 10.99 11.28
CA VAL A 63 -5.71 10.36 12.45
C VAL A 63 -5.18 10.92 13.77
N GLY A 64 -4.33 11.94 13.73
CA GLY A 64 -3.71 12.52 14.93
C GLY A 64 -2.39 11.87 15.31
N GLU A 65 -1.99 12.09 16.55
CA GLU A 65 -0.85 11.45 17.19
C GLU A 65 -1.28 10.07 17.69
N VAL A 66 -0.65 9.02 17.15
CA VAL A 66 -0.95 7.63 17.49
C VAL A 66 0.27 6.93 18.07
N ARG A 67 0.03 6.08 19.07
CA ARG A 67 1.03 5.15 19.61
C ARG A 67 0.97 3.87 18.80
N VAL A 68 2.08 3.53 18.17
CA VAL A 68 2.29 2.29 17.43
C VAL A 68 3.14 1.37 18.28
N SER A 69 2.62 0.20 18.63
CA SER A 69 3.33 -0.81 19.41
C SER A 69 3.27 -2.17 18.72
N VAL A 70 4.36 -2.93 18.77
CA VAL A 70 4.40 -4.33 18.35
C VAL A 70 4.70 -5.20 19.57
N ALA A 71 3.92 -6.25 19.77
CA ALA A 71 4.15 -7.23 20.84
C ALA A 71 4.43 -8.62 20.29
N ASP A 72 5.30 -9.36 20.99
CA ASP A 72 5.52 -10.79 20.74
C ASP A 72 4.32 -11.65 21.19
N ALA A 73 4.39 -12.96 20.93
CA ALA A 73 3.35 -13.92 21.32
C ALA A 73 3.10 -14.02 22.84
N ASN A 74 4.03 -13.55 23.67
CA ASN A 74 3.88 -13.51 25.12
C ASN A 74 3.25 -12.19 25.61
N GLY A 75 3.02 -11.23 24.70
CA GLY A 75 2.53 -9.89 25.01
C GLY A 75 3.63 -8.91 25.42
N ASN A 76 4.91 -9.25 25.23
CA ASN A 76 6.01 -8.31 25.49
C ASN A 76 6.12 -7.33 24.33
N ILE A 77 6.18 -6.03 24.64
CA ILE A 77 6.37 -4.98 23.63
C ILE A 77 7.82 -5.04 23.12
N VAL A 78 7.98 -5.33 21.84
CA VAL A 78 9.28 -5.41 21.15
C VAL A 78 9.61 -4.14 20.38
N TYR A 79 8.60 -3.32 20.07
CA TYR A 79 8.76 -2.02 19.44
C TYR A 79 7.64 -1.09 19.88
N GLU A 80 7.95 0.18 20.05
CA GLU A 80 6.98 1.21 20.37
C GLU A 80 7.44 2.59 19.92
N GLU A 81 6.54 3.33 19.27
CA GLU A 81 6.79 4.69 18.81
C GLU A 81 5.51 5.52 18.84
N ILE A 82 5.64 6.83 19.06
CA ILE A 82 4.56 7.79 18.90
C ILE A 82 4.76 8.48 17.55
N VAL A 83 3.74 8.42 16.69
CA VAL A 83 3.77 8.95 15.32
C VAL A 83 2.71 10.01 15.16
N ASP A 84 3.11 11.23 14.80
CA ASP A 84 2.19 12.26 14.33
C ASP A 84 1.91 12.06 12.84
N THR A 85 0.67 11.70 12.51
CA THR A 85 0.23 11.42 11.14
C THR A 85 0.00 12.68 10.31
N GLN A 86 0.15 13.89 10.89
CA GLN A 86 0.09 15.15 10.13
C GLN A 86 1.30 15.29 9.21
N ASP A 87 2.49 14.94 9.70
CA ASP A 87 3.75 15.15 9.01
C ASP A 87 4.23 13.90 8.25
N VAL A 88 3.64 12.74 8.54
CA VAL A 88 4.11 11.44 8.08
C VAL A 88 2.95 10.63 7.48
N SER A 89 3.07 10.28 6.20
CA SER A 89 2.10 9.42 5.49
C SER A 89 2.43 7.93 5.56
N SER A 90 3.64 7.56 5.98
CA SER A 90 4.03 6.16 6.17
C SER A 90 5.15 5.99 7.19
N SER A 91 5.15 4.86 7.89
CA SER A 91 6.20 4.46 8.83
C SER A 91 6.73 3.08 8.49
N ILE A 92 8.04 2.89 8.65
CA ILE A 92 8.74 1.64 8.36
C ILE A 92 9.42 1.16 9.63
N ILE A 93 9.08 -0.06 10.04
CA ILE A 93 9.55 -0.68 11.28
C ILE A 93 10.36 -1.92 10.89
N SER A 94 11.67 -1.91 11.20
CA SER A 94 12.50 -3.11 11.08
C SER A 94 12.34 -3.98 12.31
N LEU A 95 12.05 -5.26 12.08
CA LEU A 95 11.93 -6.31 13.10
C LEU A 95 13.04 -7.37 12.91
N ASP A 96 14.20 -6.98 12.36
CA ASP A 96 15.30 -7.88 12.02
C ASP A 96 15.77 -8.74 13.21
N GLU A 97 15.82 -8.13 14.40
CA GLU A 97 16.22 -8.76 15.66
C GLU A 97 15.13 -9.68 16.26
N CYS A 98 13.89 -9.60 15.76
CA CYS A 98 12.79 -10.42 16.24
C CYS A 98 12.88 -11.85 15.68
N THR A 99 12.54 -12.84 16.51
CA THR A 99 12.51 -14.25 16.07
C THR A 99 11.24 -14.54 15.27
N SER A 100 11.26 -15.54 14.38
CA SER A 100 10.04 -15.98 13.71
C SER A 100 9.00 -16.45 14.72
N GLY A 101 7.73 -16.13 14.46
CA GLY A 101 6.66 -16.28 15.44
C GLY A 101 5.45 -15.39 15.15
N SER A 102 4.46 -15.44 16.02
CA SER A 102 3.26 -14.58 15.91
C SER A 102 3.44 -13.30 16.72
N TYR A 103 3.01 -12.19 16.13
CA TYR A 103 3.12 -10.85 16.71
C TYR A 103 1.79 -10.11 16.59
N GLY A 104 1.56 -9.21 17.54
CA GLY A 104 0.46 -8.24 17.51
C GLY A 104 0.98 -6.86 17.15
N LEU A 105 0.28 -6.19 16.23
CA LEU A 105 0.40 -4.76 15.96
C LEU A 105 -0.76 -4.06 16.67
N TYR A 106 -0.44 -3.00 17.41
CA TYR A 106 -1.38 -2.17 18.14
C TYR A 106 -1.16 -0.72 17.75
N ILE A 107 -2.22 -0.04 17.35
CA ILE A 107 -2.20 1.38 17.03
C ILE A 107 -3.33 2.03 17.81
N SER A 108 -2.99 2.96 18.70
CA SER A 108 -3.97 3.59 19.58
C SER A 108 -3.68 5.06 19.77
N ASP A 109 -4.74 5.87 19.82
CA ASP A 109 -4.70 7.21 20.39
C ASP A 109 -5.34 7.19 21.80
N SER A 110 -5.79 8.34 22.33
CA SER A 110 -6.46 8.41 23.63
C SER A 110 -7.88 7.83 23.67
N GLU A 111 -8.54 7.67 22.52
CA GLU A 111 -9.95 7.30 22.35
C GLU A 111 -10.17 6.07 21.44
N ASN A 112 -9.34 5.90 20.41
CA ASN A 112 -9.45 4.89 19.37
C ASN A 112 -8.33 3.86 19.47
N TYR A 113 -8.62 2.67 18.95
CA TYR A 113 -7.72 1.54 18.97
C TYR A 113 -7.94 0.65 17.74
N ALA A 114 -6.84 0.25 17.12
CA ALA A 114 -6.78 -0.71 16.04
C ALA A 114 -5.72 -1.77 16.36
N GLU A 115 -6.03 -3.02 16.02
CA GLU A 115 -5.12 -4.13 16.23
C GLU A 115 -5.05 -5.06 15.01
N GLY A 116 -3.91 -5.74 14.88
CA GLY A 116 -3.69 -6.72 13.83
C GLY A 116 -2.74 -7.81 14.30
N LEU A 117 -2.90 -9.01 13.76
CA LEU A 117 -2.00 -10.14 14.03
C LEU A 117 -1.24 -10.51 12.76
N PHE A 118 0.07 -10.69 12.88
CA PHE A 118 0.94 -11.10 11.79
C PHE A 118 1.97 -12.14 12.27
N ASN A 119 2.70 -12.71 11.31
CA ASN A 119 3.79 -13.63 11.61
C ASN A 119 5.09 -13.12 10.98
N LEU A 120 6.21 -13.41 11.66
CA LEU A 120 7.59 -13.28 11.18
C LEU A 120 8.23 -14.67 11.00
#